data_AF-A0A9P6XVF8-F1
#
_entry.id   AF-A0A9P6XVF8-F1
#
_cell.length_a   1.000
_cell.length_b   1.000
_cell.length_c   1.000
_cell.angle_alpha   90.00
_cell.angle_beta   90.00
_cell.angle_gamma   90.00
#
_symmetry.space_group_name_H-M   'P 1'
#
loop_
_entity.id
_entity.type
_entity.pdbx_description
1 polymer ?
#
loop_
_entity_poly.entity_id
_entity_poly.type
_entity_poly.pdbx_seq_one_letter_code
_entity_poly.pdbx_strand_id
1 'polypeptide(L)'
;MVHSLPLDVQNNIKSLLKSGHPYSTIIERVPGVKKSTISDYKRKWFPNMRPLKSGRKSEITATTKSYIRHSVITGKLKTGKDVQRYLCDIGCVIGYSACLKLLKSMGFHARIKKRKPFLKAIHMEKRLAWANAHKDWTKDDWRRMVFSDETMVNVWGSDGVKYYWKRPDDKLRFHHLDLTVKGGGGSVMVWGCITYDGPGYACRIYDGTMKKEDYVQWVKKLHQRNSVFRKYQYSSVSLTVNITKLGTKRVNTVTIY
;
A
#
# COMPACT_ATOMS: atom_id res chain seq x y z
N MET A 1 30.53 14.40 46.38
CA MET A 1 31.41 15.16 45.45
C MET A 1 30.57 15.59 44.25
N VAL A 2 30.48 16.88 43.96
CA VAL A 2 29.84 17.38 42.73
C VAL A 2 30.84 17.18 41.60
N HIS A 3 30.69 16.11 40.80
CA HIS A 3 31.54 15.90 39.63
C HIS A 3 31.24 16.98 38.58
N SER A 4 32.13 17.96 38.47
CA SER A 4 32.12 18.89 37.34
C SER A 4 32.60 18.16 36.08
N LEU A 5 32.12 18.60 34.92
CA LEU A 5 32.57 18.02 33.65
C LEU A 5 34.04 18.39 33.41
N PRO A 6 34.79 17.58 32.65
CA PRO A 6 36.11 17.95 32.16
C PRO A 6 36.13 19.35 31.50
N LEU A 7 37.24 20.08 31.66
CA LEU A 7 37.33 21.50 31.29
C LEU A 7 37.20 21.73 29.77
N ASP A 8 37.69 20.79 28.98
CA ASP A 8 37.54 20.74 27.52
C ASP A 8 36.05 20.66 27.12
N VAL A 9 35.29 19.79 27.77
CA VAL A 9 33.84 19.62 27.57
C VAL A 9 33.10 20.89 27.98
N GLN A 10 33.49 21.51 29.09
CA GLN A 10 32.93 22.80 29.53
C GLN A 10 33.17 23.92 28.51
N ASN A 11 34.39 24.05 27.99
CA ASN A 11 34.74 25.07 26.99
C ASN A 11 33.99 24.86 25.67
N ASN A 12 33.78 23.61 25.27
CA ASN A 12 33.02 23.28 24.07
C ASN A 12 31.54 23.68 24.23
N ILE A 13 30.92 23.36 25.37
CA ILE A 13 29.55 23.80 25.71
C ILE A 13 29.47 25.33 25.74
N LYS A 14 30.45 26.01 26.35
CA LYS A 14 30.49 27.47 26.47
C LYS A 14 30.55 28.16 25.10
N SER A 15 31.35 27.63 24.17
CA SER A 15 31.44 28.12 22.79
C SER A 15 30.10 27.98 22.06
N LEU A 16 29.48 26.78 22.12
CA LEU A 16 28.21 26.49 21.45
C LEU A 16 27.03 27.30 22.02
N LEU A 17 27.04 27.61 23.32
CA LEU A 17 26.08 28.51 23.94
C LEU A 17 26.27 29.96 23.48
N LYS A 18 27.53 30.42 23.34
CA LYS A 18 27.86 31.77 22.88
C LYS A 18 27.45 31.99 21.41
N SER A 19 27.54 30.96 20.57
CA SER A 19 27.05 31.00 19.18
C SER A 19 25.53 30.82 19.03
N GLY A 20 24.79 30.65 20.13
CA GLY A 20 23.33 30.62 20.13
C GLY A 20 22.70 29.32 19.64
N HIS A 21 23.44 28.20 19.62
CA HIS A 21 22.87 26.91 19.22
C HIS A 21 21.80 26.41 20.23
N PRO A 22 20.73 25.76 19.74
CA PRO A 22 19.73 25.17 20.61
C PRO A 22 20.29 23.93 21.34
N TYR A 23 19.73 23.61 22.51
CA TYR A 23 20.25 22.52 23.36
C TYR A 23 20.29 21.16 22.67
N SER A 24 19.38 20.88 21.74
CA SER A 24 19.38 19.63 20.96
C SER A 24 20.69 19.47 20.16
N THR A 25 21.12 20.52 19.47
CA THR A 25 22.37 20.54 18.70
C THR A 25 23.59 20.44 19.59
N ILE A 26 23.54 20.98 20.81
CA ILE A 26 24.65 20.88 21.78
C ILE A 26 24.79 19.44 22.28
N ILE A 27 23.67 18.75 22.54
CA ILE A 27 23.66 17.35 23.00
C ILE A 27 24.17 16.40 21.91
N GLU A 28 23.84 16.67 20.63
CA GLU A 28 24.37 15.90 19.49
C GLU A 28 25.88 16.08 19.33
N ARG A 29 26.40 17.29 19.54
CA ARG A 29 27.83 17.61 19.38
C ARG A 29 28.68 17.22 20.58
N VAL A 30 28.08 17.11 21.77
CA VAL A 30 28.75 16.75 23.02
C VAL A 30 28.01 15.57 23.65
N PRO A 31 28.28 14.34 23.16
CA PRO A 31 27.58 13.15 23.63
C PRO A 31 27.86 12.88 25.11
N GLY A 32 26.84 12.39 25.83
CA GLY A 32 26.93 12.07 27.26
C GLY A 32 26.53 13.20 28.22
N VAL A 33 26.31 14.42 27.72
CA VAL A 33 25.89 15.56 28.55
C VAL A 33 24.35 15.67 28.59
N LYS A 34 23.79 15.72 29.80
CA LYS A 34 22.34 15.90 30.00
C LYS A 34 21.91 17.35 29.76
N LYS A 35 20.68 17.53 29.30
CA LYS A 35 20.05 18.86 29.09
C LYS A 35 20.07 19.73 30.34
N SER A 36 19.87 19.13 31.52
CA SER A 36 19.92 19.83 32.82
C SER A 36 21.29 20.44 33.06
N THR A 37 22.37 19.67 32.84
CA THR A 37 23.75 20.12 33.00
C THR A 37 24.07 21.33 32.11
N ILE A 38 23.64 21.30 30.84
CA ILE A 38 23.80 22.44 29.91
C ILE A 38 23.03 23.66 30.42
N SER A 39 21.82 23.45 30.96
CA SER A 39 21.00 24.52 31.52
C SER A 39 21.64 25.16 32.75
N ASP A 40 22.28 24.35 33.61
CA ASP A 40 22.97 24.84 34.82
C ASP A 40 24.23 25.62 34.45
N TYR A 41 25.04 25.12 33.51
CA TYR A 41 26.19 25.86 32.99
C TYR A 41 25.78 27.15 32.25
N LYS A 42 24.68 27.15 31.51
CA LYS A 42 24.14 28.37 30.89
C LYS A 42 23.75 29.40 31.96
N ARG A 43 23.06 28.97 33.01
CA ARG A 43 22.68 29.84 34.14
C ARG A 43 23.91 30.41 34.86
N LYS A 44 24.95 29.59 35.00
CA LYS A 44 26.23 29.95 35.63
C LYS A 44 27.05 30.95 34.81
N TRP A 45 27.21 30.72 33.51
CA TRP A 45 28.08 31.52 32.65
C TRP A 45 27.39 32.70 31.98
N PHE A 46 26.09 32.60 31.74
CA PHE A 46 25.30 33.60 31.01
C PHE A 46 23.99 33.91 31.73
N PRO A 47 24.05 34.44 32.98
CA PRO A 47 22.86 34.71 33.79
C PRO A 47 21.89 35.72 33.14
N ASN A 48 22.42 36.64 32.33
CA ASN A 48 21.63 37.69 31.66
C ASN A 48 21.20 37.31 30.23
N MET A 49 21.43 36.07 29.79
CA MET A 49 21.08 35.65 28.44
C MET A 49 19.56 35.46 28.33
N ARG A 50 18.92 36.27 27.49
CA ARG A 50 17.48 36.20 27.27
C ARG A 50 17.08 34.78 26.86
N PRO A 51 16.03 34.19 27.45
CA PRO A 51 15.52 32.91 26.99
C PRO A 51 15.16 33.03 25.50
N LEU A 52 15.34 31.93 24.76
CA LEU A 52 14.84 31.84 23.40
C LEU A 52 13.35 32.19 23.43
N LYS A 53 12.92 33.11 22.57
CA LYS A 53 11.51 33.49 22.48
C LYS A 53 10.71 32.21 22.24
N SER A 54 9.79 31.90 23.15
CA SER A 54 8.85 30.80 22.93
C SER A 54 8.13 31.08 21.62
N GLY A 55 8.07 30.07 20.75
CA GLY A 55 7.27 30.17 19.54
C GLY A 55 5.79 30.44 19.88
N ARG A 56 5.03 30.83 18.86
CA ARG A 56 3.57 30.96 18.95
C ARG A 56 2.99 29.66 19.53
N LYS A 57 2.19 29.78 20.59
CA LYS A 57 1.48 28.64 21.16
C LYS A 57 0.57 28.05 20.07
N SER A 58 0.56 26.73 19.96
CA SER A 58 -0.33 26.04 19.02
C SER A 58 -1.78 26.29 19.46
N GLU A 59 -2.63 26.74 18.54
CA GLU A 59 -4.06 26.96 18.79
C GLU A 59 -4.80 25.66 19.16
N ILE A 60 -4.23 24.51 18.79
CA ILE A 60 -4.83 23.20 19.02
C ILE A 60 -4.20 22.56 20.26
N THR A 61 -5.04 22.22 21.22
CA THR A 61 -4.64 21.58 22.47
C THR A 61 -4.07 20.18 22.24
N ALA A 62 -3.25 19.71 23.19
CA ALA A 62 -2.71 18.34 23.14
C ALA A 62 -3.82 17.27 23.16
N THR A 63 -4.89 17.53 23.90
CA THR A 63 -6.08 16.65 24.00
C THR A 63 -6.75 16.49 22.65
N THR A 64 -7.03 17.59 21.95
CA THR A 64 -7.62 17.56 20.61
C THR A 64 -6.72 16.82 19.62
N LYS A 65 -5.40 17.01 19.68
CA LYS A 65 -4.44 16.25 18.85
C LYS A 65 -4.49 14.76 19.13
N SER A 66 -4.60 14.36 20.40
CA SER A 66 -4.72 12.96 20.80
C SER A 66 -5.99 12.32 20.25
N TYR A 67 -7.12 13.02 20.36
CA TYR A 67 -8.40 12.56 19.79
C TYR A 67 -8.31 12.41 18.27
N ILE A 68 -7.77 13.39 17.56
CA ILE A 68 -7.61 13.32 16.10
C ILE A 68 -6.74 12.13 15.72
N ARG A 69 -5.62 11.91 16.43
CA ARG A 69 -4.75 10.77 16.18
C ARG A 69 -5.53 9.45 16.30
N HIS A 70 -6.26 9.26 17.39
CA HIS A 70 -7.08 8.07 17.60
C HIS A 70 -8.18 7.91 16.54
N SER A 71 -8.87 9.00 16.20
CA SER A 71 -9.97 9.01 15.23
C SER A 71 -9.50 8.74 13.79
N VAL A 72 -8.27 9.13 13.43
CA VAL A 72 -7.66 8.79 12.14
C VAL A 72 -7.23 7.32 12.11
N ILE A 73 -6.63 6.79 13.19
CA ILE A 73 -6.20 5.38 13.28
C ILE A 73 -7.40 4.43 13.23
N THR A 74 -8.46 4.74 13.97
CA THR A 74 -9.71 3.96 13.99
C THR A 74 -10.55 4.14 12.72
N GLY A 75 -10.16 5.06 11.83
CA GLY A 75 -10.84 5.29 10.56
C GLY A 75 -12.17 6.06 10.67
N LYS A 76 -12.47 6.67 11.82
CA LYS A 76 -13.59 7.60 11.98
C LYS A 76 -13.40 8.86 11.12
N LEU A 77 -12.18 9.40 11.08
CA LEU A 77 -11.79 10.51 10.21
C LEU A 77 -10.90 9.97 9.09
N LYS A 78 -11.45 9.89 7.86
CA LYS A 78 -10.82 9.17 6.74
C LYS A 78 -9.93 10.07 5.89
N THR A 79 -10.24 11.36 5.82
CA THR A 79 -9.56 12.34 4.96
C THR A 79 -9.12 13.57 5.76
N GLY A 80 -8.14 14.30 5.24
CA GLY A 80 -7.75 15.58 5.82
C GLY A 80 -8.88 16.62 5.87
N LYS A 81 -9.86 16.52 4.94
CA LYS A 81 -11.07 17.35 4.97
C LYS A 81 -12.00 16.97 6.13
N ASP A 82 -12.13 15.68 6.44
CA ASP A 82 -12.93 15.24 7.60
C ASP A 82 -12.32 15.76 8.90
N VAL A 83 -10.99 15.71 9.01
CA VAL A 83 -10.26 16.27 10.16
C VAL A 83 -10.43 17.78 10.23
N GLN A 84 -10.36 18.49 9.10
CA GLN A 84 -10.60 19.94 9.06
C GLN A 84 -12.03 20.28 9.50
N ARG A 85 -13.03 19.54 9.01
CA ARG A 85 -14.44 19.75 9.38
C ARG A 85 -14.63 19.56 10.89
N TYR A 86 -14.13 18.45 11.43
CA TYR A 86 -14.17 18.21 12.87
C TYR A 86 -13.52 19.34 13.69
N LEU A 87 -12.38 19.86 13.22
CA LEU A 87 -11.71 21.00 13.86
C LEU A 87 -12.57 22.28 13.80
N CYS A 88 -13.23 22.56 12.68
CA CYS A 88 -14.15 23.67 12.58
C CYS A 88 -15.37 23.50 13.48
N ASP A 89 -15.92 22.29 13.58
CA ASP A 89 -17.10 21.98 14.39
C ASP A 89 -16.86 22.20 15.89
N ILE A 90 -15.63 21.96 16.36
CA ILE A 90 -15.21 22.26 17.75
C ILE A 90 -14.77 23.73 17.94
N GLY A 91 -15.00 24.60 16.97
CA GLY A 91 -14.70 26.03 17.03
C GLY A 91 -13.26 26.42 16.65
N CYS A 92 -12.44 25.50 16.16
CA CYS A 92 -11.09 25.84 15.66
C CYS A 92 -11.17 26.24 14.17
N VAL A 93 -11.11 27.54 13.88
CA VAL A 93 -11.09 28.05 12.49
C VAL A 93 -9.73 27.78 11.86
N ILE A 94 -9.59 26.64 11.18
CA ILE A 94 -8.33 26.18 10.60
C ILE A 94 -8.47 25.96 9.09
N GLY A 95 -7.54 26.54 8.33
CA GLY A 95 -7.42 26.29 6.90
C GLY A 95 -6.96 24.85 6.58
N TYR A 96 -7.35 24.34 5.41
CA TYR A 96 -7.02 22.97 4.99
C TYR A 96 -5.50 22.69 5.02
N SER A 97 -4.69 23.66 4.59
CA SER A 97 -3.22 23.55 4.59
C SER A 97 -2.64 23.43 6.01
N ALA A 98 -3.21 24.14 6.99
CA ALA A 98 -2.82 24.04 8.38
C ALA A 98 -3.23 22.69 8.99
N CYS A 99 -4.41 22.16 8.63
CA CYS A 99 -4.81 20.79 8.98
C CYS A 99 -3.84 19.74 8.44
N LEU A 100 -3.38 19.87 7.19
CA LEU A 100 -2.38 18.95 6.63
C LEU A 100 -1.02 19.05 7.34
N LYS A 101 -0.57 20.26 7.69
CA LYS A 101 0.65 20.46 8.49
C LYS A 101 0.52 19.83 9.88
N LEU A 102 -0.65 19.96 10.52
CA LEU A 102 -0.95 19.31 11.79
C LEU A 102 -0.85 17.79 11.68
N LEU A 103 -1.50 17.18 10.68
CA LEU A 103 -1.43 15.73 10.46
C LEU A 103 0.01 15.26 10.24
N LYS A 104 0.79 15.99 9.43
CA LYS A 104 2.22 15.70 9.22
C LYS A 104 3.03 15.80 10.52
N SER A 105 2.77 16.83 11.35
CA SER A 105 3.43 16.98 12.65
C SER A 105 3.11 15.84 13.62
N MET A 106 1.98 15.15 13.43
CA MET A 106 1.59 13.96 14.19
C MET A 106 2.12 12.65 13.58
N GLY A 107 2.92 12.71 12.50
CA GLY A 107 3.50 11.55 11.82
C GLY A 107 2.64 10.97 10.70
N PHE A 108 1.49 11.55 10.38
CA PHE A 108 0.63 11.05 9.31
C PHE A 108 1.10 11.54 7.93
N HIS A 109 1.17 10.62 6.98
CA HIS A 109 1.57 10.91 5.61
C HIS A 109 0.46 10.51 4.64
N ALA A 110 0.17 11.40 3.68
CA ALA A 110 -0.76 11.07 2.62
C ALA A 110 -0.18 9.95 1.74
N ARG A 111 -1.02 8.97 1.42
CA ARG A 111 -0.70 7.83 0.55
C ARG A 111 -1.88 7.56 -0.37
N ILE A 112 -1.59 7.06 -1.57
CA ILE A 112 -2.61 6.65 -2.53
C ILE A 112 -3.25 5.35 -2.04
N LYS A 113 -4.60 5.31 -2.02
CA LYS A 113 -5.34 4.08 -1.69
C LYS A 113 -5.06 3.03 -2.76
N LYS A 114 -4.59 1.85 -2.36
CA LYS A 114 -4.38 0.72 -3.29
C LYS A 114 -5.75 0.11 -3.65
N ARG A 115 -6.03 -0.03 -4.95
CA ARG A 115 -7.20 -0.78 -5.42
C ARG A 115 -6.97 -2.26 -5.13
N LYS A 116 -7.85 -2.88 -4.35
CA LYS A 116 -7.84 -4.31 -4.04
C LYS A 116 -9.25 -4.86 -4.23
N PRO A 117 -9.40 -6.13 -4.67
CA PRO A 117 -10.71 -6.76 -4.72
C PRO A 117 -11.31 -6.83 -3.32
N PHE A 118 -12.61 -6.61 -3.23
CA PHE A 118 -13.33 -6.74 -1.97
C PHE A 118 -13.42 -8.22 -1.57
N LEU A 119 -12.91 -8.55 -0.39
CA LEU A 119 -12.95 -9.91 0.17
C LEU A 119 -13.93 -9.93 1.34
N LYS A 120 -14.92 -10.81 1.28
CA LYS A 120 -15.78 -11.14 2.42
C LYS A 120 -15.01 -12.02 3.40
N ALA A 121 -15.43 -12.05 4.68
CA ALA A 121 -14.81 -12.90 5.70
C ALA A 121 -14.69 -14.37 5.26
N ILE A 122 -15.76 -14.92 4.67
CA ILE A 122 -15.78 -16.29 4.12
C ILE A 122 -14.68 -16.50 3.07
N HIS A 123 -14.43 -15.51 2.21
CA HIS A 123 -13.38 -15.63 1.19
C HIS A 123 -11.98 -15.56 1.81
N MET A 124 -11.80 -14.76 2.86
CA MET A 124 -10.54 -14.67 3.59
C MET A 124 -10.20 -15.99 4.29
N GLU A 125 -11.18 -16.58 4.96
CA GLU A 125 -11.04 -17.88 5.63
C GLU A 125 -10.68 -18.99 4.63
N LYS A 126 -11.42 -19.10 3.53
CA LYS A 126 -11.10 -20.09 2.47
C LYS A 126 -9.72 -19.90 1.86
N ARG A 127 -9.31 -18.65 1.61
CA ARG A 127 -7.95 -18.34 1.11
C ARG A 127 -6.89 -18.73 2.13
N LEU A 128 -7.11 -18.47 3.41
CA LEU A 128 -6.18 -18.80 4.48
C LEU A 128 -6.07 -20.31 4.68
N ALA A 129 -7.20 -21.03 4.69
CA ALA A 129 -7.22 -22.49 4.78
C ALA A 129 -6.47 -23.13 3.60
N TRP A 130 -6.72 -22.65 2.38
CA TRP A 130 -5.99 -23.12 1.19
C TRP A 130 -4.49 -22.85 1.31
N ALA A 131 -4.08 -21.62 1.69
CA ALA A 131 -2.67 -21.28 1.87
C ALA A 131 -2.00 -22.14 2.94
N ASN A 132 -2.67 -22.38 4.07
CA ASN A 132 -2.16 -23.24 5.14
C ASN A 132 -2.03 -24.70 4.72
N ALA A 133 -2.99 -25.23 3.95
CA ALA A 133 -2.93 -26.61 3.45
C ALA A 133 -1.79 -26.85 2.45
N HIS A 134 -1.35 -25.79 1.75
CA HIS A 134 -0.31 -25.86 0.71
C HIS A 134 1.01 -25.19 1.15
N LYS A 135 1.15 -24.82 2.43
CA LYS A 135 2.30 -24.06 2.93
C LYS A 135 3.60 -24.87 2.88
N ASP A 136 3.51 -26.18 3.09
CA ASP A 136 4.64 -27.11 3.17
C ASP A 136 4.86 -27.88 1.85
N TRP A 137 4.19 -27.47 0.77
CA TRP A 137 4.32 -28.13 -0.53
C TRP A 137 5.72 -27.97 -1.10
N THR A 138 6.28 -29.08 -1.55
CA THR A 138 7.60 -29.11 -2.19
C THR A 138 7.53 -28.58 -3.61
N LYS A 139 8.70 -28.26 -4.19
CA LYS A 139 8.80 -27.84 -5.59
C LYS A 139 8.20 -28.85 -6.56
N ASP A 140 8.32 -30.14 -6.25
CA ASP A 140 7.77 -31.21 -7.09
C ASP A 140 6.24 -31.34 -6.94
N ASP A 141 5.67 -30.94 -5.81
CA ASP A 141 4.20 -30.82 -5.65
C ASP A 141 3.65 -29.66 -6.49
N TRP A 142 4.32 -28.50 -6.47
CA TRP A 142 3.96 -27.36 -7.32
C TRP A 142 4.12 -27.66 -8.81
N ARG A 143 5.08 -28.51 -9.19
CA ARG A 143 5.27 -28.98 -10.57
C ARG A 143 4.07 -29.74 -11.12
N ARG A 144 3.27 -30.36 -10.25
CA ARG A 144 2.06 -31.11 -10.63
C ARG A 144 0.84 -30.20 -10.82
N MET A 145 0.91 -28.94 -10.41
CA MET A 145 -0.21 -28.01 -10.58
C MET A 145 -0.26 -27.40 -11.97
N VAL A 146 -1.48 -27.28 -12.49
CA VAL A 146 -1.79 -26.45 -13.65
C VAL A 146 -2.68 -25.30 -13.21
N PHE A 147 -2.21 -24.07 -13.46
CA PHE A 147 -3.02 -22.88 -13.29
C PHE A 147 -3.74 -22.57 -14.59
N SER A 148 -5.05 -22.33 -14.53
CA SER A 148 -5.82 -21.86 -15.68
C SER A 148 -6.61 -20.61 -15.30
N ASP A 149 -6.73 -19.68 -16.24
CA ASP A 149 -7.57 -18.49 -16.08
C ASP A 149 -8.12 -18.04 -17.43
N GLU A 150 -9.19 -17.25 -17.36
CA GLU A 150 -9.82 -16.59 -18.49
C GLU A 150 -9.45 -15.11 -18.45
N THR A 151 -8.95 -14.58 -19.56
CA THR A 151 -8.65 -13.16 -19.67
C THR A 151 -9.33 -12.57 -20.90
N MET A 152 -9.85 -11.35 -20.75
CA MET A 152 -10.37 -10.57 -21.85
C MET A 152 -9.26 -9.65 -22.35
N VAL A 153 -8.85 -9.83 -23.60
CA VAL A 153 -7.88 -8.96 -24.26
C VAL A 153 -8.65 -7.97 -25.13
N ASN A 154 -8.61 -6.70 -24.75
CA ASN A 154 -9.23 -5.64 -25.55
C ASN A 154 -8.39 -5.40 -26.81
N VAL A 155 -9.04 -5.41 -27.99
CA VAL A 155 -8.37 -5.15 -29.28
C VAL A 155 -8.09 -3.65 -29.43
N TRP A 156 -8.96 -2.80 -28.88
CA TRP A 156 -8.82 -1.34 -28.92
C TRP A 156 -8.84 -0.73 -27.51
N GLY A 157 -7.77 0.01 -27.18
CA GLY A 157 -7.64 0.78 -25.95
C GLY A 157 -7.12 -0.03 -24.76
N SER A 158 -6.00 0.40 -24.17
CA SER A 158 -5.58 -0.08 -22.85
C SER A 158 -6.52 0.46 -21.77
N ASP A 159 -6.81 -0.32 -20.72
CA ASP A 159 -7.48 0.14 -19.48
C ASP A 159 -6.62 1.14 -18.66
N GLY A 160 -5.58 1.72 -19.28
CA GLY A 160 -4.59 2.60 -18.67
C GLY A 160 -5.14 4.00 -18.36
N VAL A 161 -4.42 4.71 -17.50
CA VAL A 161 -4.71 6.11 -17.17
C VAL A 161 -4.27 6.99 -18.34
N LYS A 162 -5.22 7.65 -19.02
CA LYS A 162 -4.90 8.67 -20.02
C LYS A 162 -4.73 10.03 -19.33
N TYR A 163 -3.66 10.72 -19.67
CA TYR A 163 -3.38 12.07 -19.18
C TYR A 163 -3.60 13.06 -20.32
N TYR A 164 -4.18 14.21 -20.01
CA TYR A 164 -4.20 15.34 -20.92
C TYR A 164 -3.75 16.60 -20.18
N TRP A 165 -3.19 17.55 -20.94
CA TRP A 165 -2.69 18.81 -20.43
C TRP A 165 -3.73 19.90 -20.67
N LYS A 166 -4.00 20.74 -19.67
CA LYS A 166 -4.96 21.86 -19.78
C LYS A 166 -4.49 23.05 -18.96
N ARG A 167 -4.71 24.28 -19.45
CA ARG A 167 -4.58 25.51 -18.66
C ARG A 167 -5.81 25.71 -17.74
N PRO A 168 -5.70 26.44 -16.62
CA PRO A 168 -6.79 26.57 -15.64
C PRO A 168 -8.15 26.97 -16.23
N ASP A 169 -8.14 27.83 -17.27
CA ASP A 169 -9.36 28.46 -17.81
C ASP A 169 -9.78 27.95 -19.20
N ASP A 170 -9.08 26.95 -19.76
CA ASP A 170 -9.44 26.43 -21.09
C ASP A 170 -10.80 25.72 -21.07
N LYS A 171 -11.69 26.07 -21.99
CA LYS A 171 -12.93 25.31 -22.21
C LYS A 171 -12.59 23.86 -22.60
N LEU A 172 -13.43 22.91 -22.17
CA LEU A 172 -13.25 21.49 -22.50
C LEU A 172 -13.38 21.31 -24.02
N ARG A 173 -12.30 20.88 -24.67
CA ARG A 173 -12.25 20.61 -26.12
C ARG A 173 -12.37 19.12 -26.35
N PHE A 174 -12.77 18.74 -27.55
CA PHE A 174 -13.00 17.33 -27.91
C PHE A 174 -11.75 16.45 -27.70
N HIS A 175 -10.54 16.96 -27.91
CA HIS A 175 -9.29 16.25 -27.66
C HIS A 175 -8.87 16.17 -26.17
N HIS A 176 -9.59 16.86 -25.26
CA HIS A 176 -9.47 16.67 -23.81
C HIS A 176 -10.37 15.53 -23.31
N LEU A 177 -11.30 15.06 -24.15
CA LEU A 177 -12.24 14.01 -23.81
C LEU A 177 -11.66 12.66 -24.22
N ASP A 178 -11.67 11.71 -23.28
CA ASP A 178 -11.53 10.31 -23.63
C ASP A 178 -12.90 9.81 -24.08
N LEU A 179 -13.10 9.72 -25.39
CA LEU A 179 -14.33 9.20 -25.97
C LEU A 179 -14.37 7.69 -25.74
N THR A 180 -14.93 7.26 -24.61
CA THR A 180 -15.31 5.87 -24.42
C THR A 180 -16.52 5.56 -25.29
N VAL A 181 -16.30 4.86 -26.41
CA VAL A 181 -17.35 4.12 -27.09
C VAL A 181 -17.91 3.08 -26.11
N LYS A 182 -19.18 3.23 -25.74
CA LYS A 182 -19.90 2.15 -25.03
C LYS A 182 -20.09 0.99 -26.03
N GLY A 183 -19.24 -0.03 -25.91
CA GLY A 183 -19.46 -1.34 -26.52
C GLY A 183 -19.12 -1.48 -28.00
N GLY A 184 -17.87 -1.22 -28.42
CA GLY A 184 -17.51 -1.39 -29.84
C GLY A 184 -16.05 -1.70 -30.16
N GLY A 185 -15.19 -1.90 -29.15
CA GLY A 185 -13.74 -2.02 -29.36
C GLY A 185 -13.24 -3.43 -29.70
N GLY A 186 -14.11 -4.43 -29.87
CA GLY A 186 -13.74 -5.84 -30.03
C GLY A 186 -12.90 -6.37 -28.85
N SER A 187 -13.38 -7.37 -28.14
CA SER A 187 -12.53 -8.06 -27.16
C SER A 187 -12.43 -9.53 -27.52
N VAL A 188 -11.23 -10.07 -27.34
CA VAL A 188 -10.98 -11.50 -27.50
C VAL A 188 -10.86 -12.08 -26.11
N MET A 189 -11.84 -12.90 -25.74
CA MET A 189 -11.72 -13.72 -24.55
C MET A 189 -10.81 -14.89 -24.86
N VAL A 190 -9.80 -15.09 -24.03
CA VAL A 190 -8.82 -16.17 -24.17
C VAL A 190 -8.83 -16.98 -22.89
N TRP A 191 -8.92 -18.29 -23.05
CA TRP A 191 -8.60 -19.23 -21.99
C TRP A 191 -7.16 -19.70 -22.18
N GLY A 192 -6.41 -19.74 -21.09
CA GLY A 192 -5.05 -20.23 -21.10
C GLY A 192 -4.70 -20.93 -19.81
N CYS A 193 -3.63 -21.70 -19.86
CA CYS A 193 -3.05 -22.31 -18.68
C CYS A 193 -1.54 -22.17 -18.64
N ILE A 194 -0.99 -22.29 -17.44
CA ILE A 194 0.44 -22.19 -17.16
C ILE A 194 0.81 -23.35 -16.24
N THR A 195 1.95 -23.97 -16.55
CA THR A 195 2.55 -25.06 -15.78
C THR A 195 3.91 -24.61 -15.26
N TYR A 196 4.54 -25.43 -14.42
CA TYR A 196 5.89 -25.15 -13.94
C TYR A 196 6.92 -25.03 -15.07
N ASP A 197 6.78 -25.86 -16.13
CA ASP A 197 7.71 -25.90 -17.26
C ASP A 197 7.47 -24.79 -18.30
N GLY A 198 6.40 -24.01 -18.15
CA GLY A 198 6.10 -22.88 -19.03
C GLY A 198 4.61 -22.73 -19.38
N PRO A 199 4.30 -21.87 -20.37
CA PRO A 199 2.94 -21.67 -20.84
C PRO A 199 2.38 -22.96 -21.46
N GLY A 200 1.16 -23.31 -21.05
CA GLY A 200 0.43 -24.44 -21.59
C GLY A 200 -0.42 -24.06 -22.80
N TYR A 201 -1.45 -24.86 -23.08
CA TYR A 201 -2.39 -24.58 -24.16
C TYR A 201 -3.22 -23.32 -23.87
N ALA A 202 -3.39 -22.50 -24.90
CA ALA A 202 -4.29 -21.35 -24.88
C ALA A 202 -5.21 -21.40 -26.10
N CYS A 203 -6.46 -20.98 -25.93
CA CYS A 203 -7.44 -20.92 -27.00
C CYS A 203 -8.37 -19.73 -26.85
N ARG A 204 -8.77 -19.19 -28.00
CA ARG A 204 -9.77 -18.14 -28.11
C ARG A 204 -11.17 -18.70 -27.83
N ILE A 205 -11.95 -17.96 -27.05
CA ILE A 205 -13.38 -18.19 -26.83
C ILE A 205 -14.14 -17.33 -27.83
N TYR A 206 -14.96 -17.97 -28.68
CA TYR A 206 -15.69 -17.27 -29.75
C TYR A 206 -17.04 -16.70 -29.27
N ASP A 207 -17.74 -17.42 -28.38
CA ASP A 207 -19.08 -17.05 -27.92
C ASP A 207 -19.10 -16.09 -26.72
N GLY A 208 -17.96 -15.48 -26.38
CA GLY A 208 -17.83 -14.46 -25.33
C GLY A 208 -18.05 -14.93 -23.88
N THR A 209 -18.67 -16.08 -23.67
CA THR A 209 -18.84 -16.72 -22.36
C THR A 209 -18.44 -18.19 -22.46
N MET A 210 -17.53 -18.61 -21.58
CA MET A 210 -17.10 -20.00 -21.52
C MET A 210 -18.21 -20.88 -20.92
N LYS A 211 -18.68 -21.87 -21.69
CA LYS A 211 -19.61 -22.89 -21.18
C LYS A 211 -18.83 -23.96 -20.43
N LYS A 212 -19.52 -24.65 -19.51
CA LYS A 212 -18.91 -25.71 -18.69
C LYS A 212 -18.40 -26.86 -19.56
N GLU A 213 -19.13 -27.19 -20.61
CA GLU A 213 -18.85 -28.27 -21.55
C GLU A 213 -17.55 -27.98 -22.32
N ASP A 214 -17.40 -26.73 -22.79
CA ASP A 214 -16.18 -26.25 -23.47
C ASP A 214 -14.96 -26.33 -22.54
N TYR A 215 -15.13 -25.98 -21.26
CA TYR A 215 -14.09 -26.11 -20.24
C TYR A 215 -13.59 -27.55 -20.10
N VAL A 216 -14.51 -28.50 -19.93
CA VAL A 216 -14.17 -29.91 -19.79
C VAL A 216 -13.47 -30.43 -21.05
N GLN A 217 -13.94 -30.03 -22.23
CA GLN A 217 -13.30 -30.43 -23.49
C GLN A 217 -11.87 -29.87 -23.62
N TRP A 218 -11.62 -28.62 -23.21
CA TRP A 218 -10.29 -28.02 -23.31
C TRP A 218 -9.31 -28.61 -22.31
N VAL A 219 -9.76 -28.93 -21.09
CA VAL A 219 -8.94 -29.67 -20.12
C VAL A 219 -8.59 -31.07 -20.64
N LYS A 220 -9.53 -31.76 -21.30
CA LYS A 220 -9.24 -33.06 -21.95
C LYS A 220 -8.23 -32.90 -23.11
N LYS A 221 -8.35 -31.86 -23.93
CA LYS A 221 -7.40 -31.55 -25.02
C LYS A 221 -6.01 -31.21 -24.49
N LEU A 222 -5.92 -30.49 -23.37
CA LEU A 222 -4.66 -30.21 -22.68
C LEU A 222 -3.94 -31.52 -22.31
N HIS A 223 -4.67 -32.45 -21.69
CA HIS A 223 -4.10 -33.75 -21.30
C HIS A 223 -3.55 -34.52 -22.50
N GLN A 224 -4.24 -34.51 -23.64
CA GLN A 224 -3.81 -35.22 -24.85
C GLN A 224 -2.57 -34.60 -25.53
N ARG A 225 -2.42 -33.26 -25.47
CA ARG A 225 -1.38 -32.51 -26.20
C ARG A 225 -0.11 -32.23 -25.42
N ASN A 226 -0.18 -32.11 -24.09
CA ASN A 226 1.01 -31.79 -23.31
C ASN A 226 1.84 -33.05 -23.07
N SER A 227 3.00 -33.14 -23.72
CA SER A 227 3.98 -34.22 -23.54
C SER A 227 4.49 -34.31 -22.10
N VAL A 228 4.41 -33.23 -21.34
CA VAL A 228 4.66 -33.22 -19.88
C VAL A 228 3.73 -34.20 -19.15
N PHE A 229 2.44 -34.30 -19.53
CA PHE A 229 1.52 -35.29 -18.96
C PHE A 229 1.78 -36.73 -19.41
N ARG A 230 2.50 -36.92 -20.53
CA ARG A 230 2.96 -38.25 -20.97
C ARG A 230 4.27 -38.67 -20.30
N LYS A 231 5.13 -37.71 -19.94
CA LYS A 231 6.46 -37.96 -19.36
C LYS A 231 6.39 -38.40 -17.89
N TYR A 232 5.38 -37.93 -17.17
CA TYR A 232 4.99 -38.50 -15.87
C TYR A 232 3.94 -39.57 -16.16
N GLN A 233 4.35 -40.84 -16.12
CA GLN A 233 3.57 -42.00 -16.50
C GLN A 233 2.42 -42.26 -15.50
N TYR A 234 1.38 -41.44 -15.54
CA TYR A 234 0.20 -41.60 -14.69
C TYR A 234 -0.76 -42.63 -15.31
N SER A 235 -0.46 -43.91 -15.10
CA SER A 235 -1.45 -44.97 -15.30
C SER A 235 -2.52 -44.81 -14.21
N SER A 236 -3.73 -44.39 -14.62
CA SER A 236 -4.88 -43.97 -13.80
C SER A 236 -4.81 -42.56 -13.20
N VAL A 237 -4.82 -41.53 -14.05
CA VAL A 237 -5.03 -40.14 -13.61
C VAL A 237 -6.46 -39.94 -13.12
N SER A 238 -6.61 -39.55 -11.85
CA SER A 238 -7.87 -38.95 -11.38
C SER A 238 -7.74 -37.42 -11.48
N LEU A 239 -8.43 -36.82 -12.46
CA LEU A 239 -8.47 -35.36 -12.64
C LEU A 239 -9.43 -34.75 -11.64
N THR A 240 -8.92 -34.02 -10.65
CA THR A 240 -9.77 -33.20 -9.78
C THR A 240 -9.73 -31.75 -10.28
N VAL A 241 -10.84 -31.30 -10.86
CA VAL A 241 -11.04 -29.89 -11.20
C VAL A 241 -11.55 -29.16 -9.96
N ASN A 242 -10.67 -28.46 -9.27
CA ASN A 242 -11.04 -27.64 -8.12
C ASN A 242 -11.37 -26.22 -8.60
N ILE A 243 -12.67 -25.94 -8.70
CA ILE A 243 -13.18 -24.58 -8.97
C ILE A 243 -13.33 -23.88 -7.63
N THR A 244 -12.31 -23.12 -7.23
CA THR A 244 -12.37 -22.38 -5.97
C THR A 244 -12.77 -20.93 -6.24
N LYS A 245 -13.96 -20.54 -5.78
CA LYS A 245 -14.41 -19.15 -5.85
C LYS A 245 -13.72 -18.33 -4.75
N LEU A 246 -12.59 -17.72 -5.08
CA LEU A 246 -11.80 -16.90 -4.17
C LEU A 246 -12.16 -15.40 -4.31
N GLY A 247 -13.44 -15.07 -4.08
CA GLY A 247 -13.95 -13.70 -4.19
C GLY A 247 -14.80 -13.45 -5.44
N THR A 248 -14.56 -12.32 -6.10
CA THR A 248 -15.17 -12.00 -7.41
C THR A 248 -14.52 -12.76 -8.57
N LYS A 249 -13.32 -13.31 -8.36
CA LYS A 249 -12.62 -14.15 -9.34
C LYS A 249 -12.76 -15.63 -8.98
N ARG A 250 -13.01 -16.46 -10.00
CA ARG A 250 -12.88 -17.92 -9.90
C ARG A 250 -11.41 -18.24 -10.17
N VAL A 251 -10.82 -19.08 -9.33
CA VAL A 251 -9.49 -19.65 -9.59
C VAL A 251 -9.72 -21.12 -9.86
N ASN A 252 -9.39 -21.54 -11.07
CA ASN A 252 -9.52 -22.90 -11.52
C ASN A 252 -8.15 -23.57 -11.47
N THR A 253 -7.97 -24.42 -10.47
CA THR A 253 -6.78 -25.27 -10.35
C THR A 253 -7.14 -26.67 -10.79
N VAL A 254 -6.40 -27.20 -11.75
CA VAL A 254 -6.50 -28.61 -12.12
C VAL A 254 -5.35 -29.31 -11.43
N THR A 255 -5.69 -30.20 -10.49
CA THR A 255 -4.72 -31.05 -9.81
C THR A 255 -4.80 -32.43 -10.44
N ILE A 256 -3.65 -32.97 -10.81
CA ILE A 256 -3.49 -34.20 -11.56
C ILE A 256 -2.76 -35.17 -10.62
N TYR A 257 -3.47 -36.21 -10.17
CA TYR A 257 -2.95 -37.27 -9.31
C TYR A 257 -2.49 -38.47 -10.14
#